data_AF-A0A2N2TDP7-F1
#
_entry.id   AF-A0A2N2TDP7-F1
#
_cell.length_a   1.000
_cell.length_b   1.000
_cell.length_c   1.000
_cell.angle_alpha   90.00
_cell.angle_beta   90.00
_cell.angle_gamma   90.00
#
_symmetry.space_group_name_H-M   'P 1'
#
loop_
_entity.id
_entity.type
_entity.pdbx_description
1 polymer ?
#
loop_
_entity_poly.entity_id
_entity_poly.type
_entity_poly.pdbx_seq_one_letter_code
_entity_poly.pdbx_strand_id
1 'polypeptide(L)' 'MHADYRADIDGLRAIAVVAVVIHHAFPHLLPGGFVGVDIFFVISGYLISTIILQGLQRGRF' A
#
# COMPACT_ATOMS: atom_id res chain seq x y z
N MET A 1 20.18 3.24 -6.97
CA MET A 1 19.39 2.01 -6.80
C MET A 1 17.93 2.39 -6.90
N HIS A 2 17.31 2.28 -8.07
CA HIS A 2 15.85 2.35 -8.15
C HIS A 2 15.39 0.90 -8.03
N ALA A 3 14.78 0.52 -6.90
CA ALA A 3 13.81 -0.56 -6.99
C ALA A 3 12.84 -0.14 -8.10
N ASP A 4 12.62 -0.97 -9.12
CA ASP A 4 11.78 -0.60 -10.26
C ASP A 4 10.50 0.02 -9.74
N TYR A 5 10.30 1.30 -10.06
CA TYR A 5 9.20 2.07 -9.52
C TYR A 5 7.91 1.49 -10.10
N ARG A 6 7.13 0.84 -9.24
CA ARG A 6 5.87 0.20 -9.61
C ARG A 6 4.70 1.13 -9.33
N ALA A 7 4.48 2.04 -10.26
CA ALA A 7 3.39 3.02 -10.23
C ALA A 7 2.01 2.37 -10.06
N ASP A 8 1.84 1.15 -10.56
CA ASP A 8 0.62 0.35 -10.42
C ASP A 8 0.35 -0.06 -8.96
N ILE A 9 1.39 -0.44 -8.20
CA ILE A 9 1.25 -0.76 -6.77
C ILE A 9 0.91 0.49 -5.96
N ASP A 10 1.60 1.59 -6.24
CA ASP A 10 1.34 2.86 -5.55
C ASP A 10 -0.06 3.41 -5.88
N GLY A 11 -0.53 3.22 -7.12
CA GLY A 11 -1.90 3.52 -7.50
C GLY A 11 -2.92 2.71 -6.69
N LEU A 12 -2.69 1.41 -6.49
CA LEU A 12 -3.56 0.57 -5.67
C LEU A 12 -3.58 1.02 -4.20
N ARG A 13 -2.42 1.42 -3.65
CA ARG A 13 -2.34 2.03 -2.32
C ARG A 13 -3.11 3.34 -2.23
N ALA A 14 -3.03 4.19 -3.25
CA ALA A 14 -3.77 5.44 -3.30
C ALA A 14 -5.30 5.20 -3.32
N ILE A 15 -5.77 4.24 -4.11
CA ILE A 15 -7.19 3.84 -4.14
C ILE A 15 -7.64 3.36 -2.75
N ALA A 16 -6.82 2.54 -2.09
CA ALA A 16 -7.12 2.05 -0.74
C ALA A 16 -7.27 3.20 0.27
N VAL A 17 -6.36 4.18 0.24
CA VAL A 17 -6.45 5.38 1.10
C VAL A 17 -7.68 6.23 0.77
N VAL A 18 -8.00 6.42 -0.52
CA VAL A 18 -9.19 7.18 -0.94
C VAL A 18 -10.47 6.51 -0.42
N ALA A 19 -10.56 5.18 -0.50
CA ALA A 19 -11.71 4.44 0.06
C ALA A 19 -11.87 4.67 1.58
N VAL A 20 -10.77 4.70 2.32
CA VAL A 20 -10.78 5.00 3.77
C VAL A 20 -11.23 6.43 4.05
N VAL A 21 -10.69 7.40 3.30
CA VAL A 21 -11.05 8.82 3.44
C VAL A 21 -12.54 9.04 3.15
N ILE A 22 -13.06 8.43 2.08
CA ILE A 22 -14.50 8.51 1.74
C ILE A 22 -15.34 7.89 2.85
N HIS A 23 -14.97 6.72 3.38
CA HIS A 23 -15.68 6.08 4.48
C HIS A 23 -15.69 6.94 5.76
N HIS A 24 -14.60 7.64 6.04
CA HIS A 24 -14.50 8.49 7.22
C HIS A 24 -15.29 9.80 7.07
N ALA A 25 -15.29 10.41 5.88
CA ALA A 25 -16.03 11.64 5.61
C ALA A 25 -17.54 11.39 5.41
N PHE A 26 -17.90 10.27 4.78
CA PHE A 26 -19.26 9.91 4.38
C PHE A 26 -19.51 8.40 4.59
N PRO A 27 -19.70 7.95 5.84
CA PRO A 27 -19.77 6.52 6.16
C PRO A 27 -20.92 5.78 5.46
N HIS A 28 -22.01 6.47 5.11
CA HIS A 28 -23.13 5.90 4.37
C HIS A 28 -22.86 5.68 2.88
N LEU A 29 -21.94 6.43 2.26
CA LEU A 29 -21.63 6.30 0.83
C LEU A 29 -20.77 5.06 0.55
N LEU A 30 -19.88 4.71 1.48
CA LEU A 30 -18.98 3.56 1.33
C LEU A 30 -18.80 2.83 2.67
N PRO A 31 -19.82 2.09 3.16
CA PRO A 31 -19.79 1.44 4.47
C PRO A 31 -18.68 0.40 4.63
N GLY A 32 -18.13 -0.13 3.53
CA GLY A 32 -16.99 -1.06 3.51
C GLY A 32 -15.62 -0.41 3.30
N GLY A 33 -15.52 0.93 3.23
CA GLY A 33 -14.26 1.59 2.88
C GLY A 33 -13.15 1.43 3.93
N PHE A 34 -13.47 1.00 5.15
CA PHE A 34 -12.48 0.64 6.17
C PHE A 34 -11.53 -0.50 5.73
N VAL A 35 -11.96 -1.38 4.82
CA VAL A 35 -11.12 -2.45 4.24
C VAL A 35 -9.90 -1.89 3.50
N GLY A 36 -9.97 -0.64 3.04
CA GLY A 36 -8.83 0.05 2.44
C GLY A 36 -7.62 0.17 3.39
N VAL A 37 -7.84 0.17 4.70
CA VAL A 37 -6.75 0.17 5.70
C VAL A 37 -5.94 -1.12 5.60
N ASP A 38 -6.62 -2.27 5.62
CA ASP A 38 -5.98 -3.59 5.55
C ASP A 38 -5.24 -3.77 4.23
N ILE A 39 -5.87 -3.40 3.11
CA ILE A 39 -5.27 -3.46 1.77
C ILE A 39 -3.99 -2.61 1.71
N PHE A 40 -4.03 -1.37 2.21
CA PHE A 40 -2.87 -0.49 2.20
C PHE A 40 -1.69 -1.07 2.99
N PHE A 41 -1.95 -1.61 4.19
CA PHE A 41 -0.91 -2.18 5.03
C PHE A 41 -0.34 -3.48 4.47
N VAL A 42 -1.17 -4.37 3.91
CA VAL A 42 -0.70 -5.61 3.27
C VAL A 42 0.23 -5.30 2.10
N ILE A 43 -0.17 -4.37 1.21
CA ILE A 43 0.65 -3.99 0.06
C ILE A 43 1.96 -3.35 0.51
N SER A 44 1.90 -2.43 1.48
CA SER A 44 3.09 -1.76 2.01
C SER A 44 4.04 -2.77 2.67
N GLY A 45 3.51 -3.71 3.45
CA GLY A 45 4.27 -4.78 4.08
C GLY A 45 4.95 -5.70 3.08
N TYR A 46 4.26 -6.09 2.01
CA TYR A 46 4.84 -6.87 0.91
C TYR A 46 6.00 -6.13 0.23
N LEU A 47 5.81 -4.84 -0.11
CA LEU A 47 6.82 -4.03 -0.77
C LEU A 47 8.05 -3.81 0.12
N ILE A 48 7.85 -3.41 1.37
CA ILE A 48 8.93 -3.18 2.34
C ILE A 48 9.72 -4.46 2.56
N SER A 49 9.03 -5.59 2.81
CA SER A 49 9.69 -6.88 3.01
C SER A 49 10.52 -7.29 1.78
N THR A 50 9.99 -7.07 0.57
CA THR A 50 10.71 -7.35 -0.67
C THR A 50 11.96 -6.48 -0.82
N ILE A 51 11.85 -5.17 -0.54
CA ILE A 51 13.00 -4.25 -0.58
C ILE A 51 14.08 -4.70 0.41
N ILE A 52 13.66 -5.08 1.62
CA ILE A 52 14.56 -5.57 2.66
C ILE A 52 15.26 -6.86 2.20
N LEU A 53 14.51 -7.89 1.82
CA LEU A 53 15.09 -9.16 1.37
C LEU A 53 16.06 -8.98 0.19
N GLN A 54 15.71 -8.14 -0.78
CA GLN A 54 16.58 -7.85 -1.91
C GLN A 54 17.84 -7.06 -1.52
N GLY A 55 17.76 -6.15 -0.54
CA GLY A 55 18.96 -5.44 -0.07
C GLY A 55 19.90 -6.38 0.69
N LEU A 56 19.37 -7.32 1.47
CA LEU A 56 20.15 -8.33 2.20
C LEU A 56 20.89 -9.25 1.22
N GLN A 57 20.19 -9.75 0.20
CA GLN A 57 20.80 -10.57 -0.86
C GLN A 57 21.91 -9.84 -1.63
N ARG A 58 21.81 -8.52 -1.74
CA ARG A 58 22.78 -7.70 -2.49
C ARG A 58 23.91 -7.16 -1.60
N GLY A 59 23.93 -7.48 -0.30
CA GLY A 59 24.94 -7.02 0.66
C GLY A 59 24.92 -5.50 0.88
N ARG A 60 23.75 -4.85 0.74
CA ARG A 60 23.60 -3.39 0.77
C ARG A 60 22.76 -2.92 1.96
N PHE A 61 23.11 -3.41 3.14
CA PHE A 61 22.55 -3.01 4.43
C PHE A 61 23.64 -2.47 5.35
#